data_AF-A0A4Z0PS80-F1
#
_entry.id   AF-A0A4Z0PS80-F1
#
_cell.length_a   1.000
_cell.length_b   1.000
_cell.length_c   1.000
_cell.angle_alpha   90.00
_cell.angle_beta   90.00
_cell.angle_gamma   90.00
#
_symmetry.space_group_name_H-M   'P 1'
#
loop_
_entity.id
_entity.type
_entity.pdbx_description
1 polymer ?
#
loop_
_entity_poly.entity_id
_entity_poly.type
_entity_poly.pdbx_seq_one_letter_code
_entity_poly.pdbx_strand_id
1 'polypeptide(L)'
;MSANDSFNESFYSYLEAHLERTFAHSNQERIQTLWCDGIRPPIIESQLTKKSVDDSRQIVTKAFIGHSPTADAYDLTILFGKYSLRRYAKGASLIDCIPDSESTDWMEIDTASHTIQIQLK
;
A
#
# COMPACT_ATOMS: atom_id res chain seq x y z
N MET A 1 -15.21 18.29 -3.26
CA MET A 1 -15.35 16.92 -2.71
C MET A 1 -14.22 16.76 -1.70
N SER A 2 -14.53 16.46 -0.44
CA SER A 2 -13.50 16.24 0.58
C SER A 2 -12.72 14.96 0.28
N ALA A 3 -11.42 14.98 0.56
CA ALA A 3 -10.59 13.79 0.54
C ALA A 3 -11.21 12.71 1.45
N ASN A 4 -11.05 11.44 1.08
CA ASN A 4 -11.59 10.35 1.87
C ASN A 4 -10.68 10.08 3.08
N ASP A 5 -11.22 10.25 4.29
CA ASP A 5 -10.50 10.07 5.56
C ASP A 5 -9.94 8.66 5.77
N SER A 6 -10.30 7.69 4.93
CA SER A 6 -9.79 6.31 5.00
C SER A 6 -8.29 6.19 4.68
N PHE A 7 -7.73 7.16 3.93
CA PHE A 7 -6.34 7.17 3.46
C PHE A 7 -5.54 8.23 4.24
N ASN A 8 -5.17 7.88 5.47
CA ASN A 8 -4.62 8.79 6.47
C ASN A 8 -3.35 8.23 7.13
N GLU A 9 -2.74 9.00 8.04
CA GLU A 9 -1.52 8.59 8.76
C GLU A 9 -1.64 7.24 9.47
N SER A 10 -2.79 6.93 10.07
CA SER A 10 -3.00 5.63 10.72
C SER A 10 -2.96 4.47 9.72
N PHE A 11 -3.48 4.67 8.50
CA PHE A 11 -3.36 3.68 7.44
C PHE A 11 -1.91 3.55 6.94
N TYR A 12 -1.20 4.67 6.76
CA TYR A 12 0.19 4.66 6.29
C TYR A 12 1.13 3.97 7.27
N SER A 13 1.09 4.35 8.55
CA SER A 13 1.93 3.74 9.58
C SER A 13 1.61 2.25 9.78
N TYR A 14 0.34 1.87 9.66
CA TYR A 14 -0.02 0.45 9.71
C TYR A 14 0.54 -0.30 8.51
N LEU A 15 0.36 0.21 7.30
CA LEU A 15 0.79 -0.44 6.07
C LEU A 15 2.32 -0.54 5.98
N GLU A 16 3.06 0.47 6.43
CA GLU A 16 4.52 0.46 6.56
C GLU A 16 5.02 -0.74 7.38
N ALA A 17 4.59 -0.83 8.64
CA ALA A 17 4.96 -1.92 9.54
C ALA A 17 4.42 -3.29 9.07
N HIS A 18 3.34 -3.29 8.27
CA HIS A 18 2.76 -4.50 7.72
C HIS A 18 3.55 -5.00 6.50
N LEU A 19 4.01 -4.10 5.62
CA LEU A 19 4.88 -4.43 4.50
C LEU A 19 6.20 -5.02 4.98
N GLU A 20 6.85 -4.42 5.99
CA GLU A 20 8.09 -4.94 6.56
C GLU A 20 7.93 -6.39 7.05
N ARG A 21 6.86 -6.67 7.80
CA ARG A 21 6.55 -8.05 8.22
C ARG A 21 6.34 -8.96 7.02
N THR A 22 5.60 -8.51 6.02
CA THR A 22 5.30 -9.29 4.81
C THR A 22 6.56 -9.63 4.01
N PHE A 23 7.50 -8.69 3.91
CA PHE A 23 8.77 -8.91 3.25
C PHE A 23 9.53 -10.09 3.86
N ALA A 24 9.59 -10.17 5.20
CA ALA A 24 10.28 -11.24 5.92
C ALA A 24 9.76 -12.66 5.60
N HIS A 25 8.52 -12.79 5.12
CA HIS A 25 7.92 -14.06 4.70
C HIS A 25 8.09 -14.38 3.20
N SER A 26 8.78 -13.53 2.44
CA SER A 26 9.04 -13.78 1.02
C SER A 26 9.92 -15.01 0.80
N ASN A 27 9.71 -15.72 -0.31
CA ASN A 27 10.61 -16.80 -0.75
C ASN A 27 11.89 -16.28 -1.43
N GLN A 28 12.05 -14.96 -1.59
CA GLN A 28 13.22 -14.35 -2.20
C GLN A 28 14.05 -13.63 -1.14
N GLU A 29 15.29 -14.07 -0.92
CA GLU A 29 16.21 -13.52 0.10
C GLU A 29 16.41 -12.00 -0.02
N ARG A 30 16.49 -11.49 -1.26
CA ARG A 30 16.60 -10.04 -1.53
C ARG A 30 15.39 -9.23 -1.04
N ILE A 31 14.21 -9.85 -0.96
CA ILE A 31 12.99 -9.21 -0.46
C ILE A 31 12.91 -9.36 1.06
N GLN A 32 13.29 -10.52 1.62
CA GLN A 32 13.23 -10.80 3.07
C GLN A 32 13.92 -9.77 3.96
N THR A 33 14.94 -9.11 3.44
CA THR A 33 15.76 -8.14 4.16
C THR A 33 15.38 -6.68 3.88
N LEU A 34 14.26 -6.46 3.17
CA LEU A 34 13.74 -5.12 2.92
C LEU A 34 13.02 -4.59 4.16
N TRP A 35 13.13 -3.28 4.35
CA TRP A 35 12.34 -2.51 5.31
C TRP A 35 11.57 -1.41 4.57
N CYS A 36 10.49 -0.95 5.15
CA CYS A 36 9.72 0.19 4.64
C CYS A 36 9.91 1.38 5.58
N ASP A 37 10.48 2.48 5.07
CA ASP A 37 10.72 3.73 5.81
C ASP A 37 9.63 4.77 5.51
N GLY A 38 8.38 4.30 5.56
CA GLY A 38 7.20 5.13 5.39
C GLY A 38 6.57 5.15 4.00
N ILE A 39 5.32 5.58 4.01
CA ILE A 39 4.46 5.72 2.84
C ILE A 39 3.98 7.16 2.78
N ARG A 40 3.97 7.75 1.59
CA ARG A 40 3.52 9.12 1.39
C ARG A 40 2.04 9.18 0.99
N PRO A 41 1.37 10.31 1.27
CA PRO A 41 0.11 10.62 0.62
C PRO A 41 0.28 10.70 -0.91
N PRO A 42 -0.76 10.33 -1.69
CA PRO A 42 -0.74 10.51 -3.13
C PRO A 42 -0.56 11.98 -3.51
N ILE A 43 0.29 12.25 -4.49
CA ILE A 43 0.49 13.62 -5.01
C ILE A 43 -0.79 14.15 -5.67
N ILE A 44 -1.54 13.27 -6.34
CA ILE A 44 -2.77 13.62 -7.06
C ILE A 44 -3.96 13.34 -6.14
N GLU A 45 -4.37 14.33 -5.36
CA GLU A 45 -5.48 14.20 -4.40
C GLU A 45 -6.82 13.81 -5.03
N SER A 46 -7.05 14.12 -6.32
CA SER A 46 -8.29 13.75 -7.00
C SER A 46 -8.48 12.23 -7.11
N GLN A 47 -7.40 11.45 -7.01
CA GLN A 47 -7.46 9.99 -6.91
C GLN A 47 -8.17 9.52 -5.64
N LEU A 48 -8.13 10.33 -4.56
CA LEU A 48 -8.73 9.99 -3.27
C LEU A 48 -10.25 10.22 -3.22
N THR A 49 -10.86 10.64 -4.33
CA THR A 49 -12.31 10.78 -4.38
C THR A 49 -12.96 9.40 -4.46
N LYS A 50 -14.13 9.24 -3.82
CA LYS A 50 -14.92 7.99 -3.90
C LYS A 50 -15.20 7.58 -5.34
N LYS A 51 -15.50 8.56 -6.20
CA LYS A 51 -15.74 8.33 -7.63
C LYS A 51 -14.48 7.82 -8.33
N SER A 52 -13.34 8.48 -8.12
CA SER A 52 -12.09 8.05 -8.76
C SER A 52 -11.72 6.62 -8.36
N VAL A 53 -11.79 6.27 -7.07
CA VAL A 53 -11.46 4.91 -6.62
C VAL A 53 -12.49 3.87 -7.10
N ASP A 54 -13.77 4.22 -7.21
CA ASP A 54 -14.77 3.30 -7.76
C ASP A 54 -14.55 3.03 -9.26
N ASP A 55 -14.16 4.07 -10.01
CA ASP A 55 -13.90 3.98 -11.45
C ASP A 55 -12.55 3.29 -11.75
N SER A 56 -11.47 3.67 -11.05
CA SER A 56 -10.10 3.18 -11.32
C SER A 56 -9.75 1.89 -10.57
N ARG A 57 -10.41 1.62 -9.45
CA ARG A 57 -10.08 0.54 -8.50
C ARG A 57 -8.65 0.60 -7.96
N GLN A 58 -8.00 1.76 -8.02
CA GLN A 58 -6.62 1.92 -7.56
C GLN A 58 -6.31 3.33 -7.04
N ILE A 59 -5.28 3.40 -6.20
CA ILE A 59 -4.58 4.64 -5.82
C ILE A 59 -3.09 4.44 -6.10
N VAL A 60 -2.43 5.46 -6.67
CA VAL A 60 -0.99 5.45 -6.90
C VAL A 60 -0.33 6.43 -5.94
N THR A 61 0.69 5.95 -5.22
CA THR A 61 1.46 6.75 -4.27
C THR A 61 2.92 6.28 -4.23
N LYS A 62 3.68 6.66 -3.19
CA LYS A 62 5.05 6.22 -2.97
C LYS A 62 5.24 5.54 -1.63
N ALA A 63 6.03 4.47 -1.63
CA ALA A 63 6.62 3.86 -0.45
C ALA A 63 8.14 4.04 -0.50
N PHE A 64 8.79 4.17 0.65
CA PHE A 64 10.25 4.16 0.74
C PHE A 64 10.69 2.79 1.19
N ILE A 65 11.38 2.05 0.33
CA ILE A 65 11.74 0.65 0.55
C ILE A 65 13.22 0.49 0.23
N GLY A 66 13.96 -0.26 1.04
CA GLY A 66 15.36 -0.56 0.77
C GLY A 66 15.96 -1.48 1.80
N HIS A 67 17.28 -1.36 2.03
CA HIS A 67 18.01 -2.06 3.08
C HIS A 67 18.59 -1.04 4.06
N SER A 68 18.45 -1.30 5.37
CA SER A 68 18.90 -0.35 6.39
C SER A 68 20.39 -0.01 6.19
N PRO A 69 20.78 1.28 6.21
CA PRO A 69 20.01 2.46 6.64
C PRO A 69 19.35 3.26 5.48
N THR A 70 19.35 2.75 4.26
CA THR A 70 18.90 3.49 3.06
C THR A 70 17.59 2.94 2.50
N ALA A 71 16.71 3.84 2.07
CA ALA A 71 15.46 3.48 1.38
C ALA A 71 15.34 4.30 0.10
N ASP A 72 14.98 3.63 -0.99
CA ASP A 72 14.68 4.26 -2.26
C ASP A 72 13.17 4.47 -2.40
N ALA A 73 12.77 5.44 -3.24
CA ALA A 73 11.37 5.68 -3.51
C ALA A 73 10.84 4.66 -4.53
N TYR A 74 9.82 3.90 -4.12
CA TYR A 74 9.10 2.95 -4.96
C TYR A 74 7.74 3.54 -5.34
N ASP A 75 7.35 3.38 -6.60
CA ASP A 75 5.98 3.66 -7.03
C ASP A 75 5.07 2.55 -6.47
N LEU A 76 4.18 2.93 -5.55
CA LEU A 76 3.24 2.05 -4.87
C LEU A 76 1.86 2.15 -5.51
N THR A 77 1.40 1.06 -6.12
CA THR A 77 0.01 0.93 -6.59
C THR A 77 -0.81 0.12 -5.61
N ILE A 78 -1.85 0.73 -5.04
CA ILE A 78 -2.78 0.08 -4.11
C ILE A 78 -4.06 -0.26 -4.88
N LEU A 79 -4.27 -1.54 -5.15
CA LEU A 79 -5.45 -2.08 -5.81
C LEU A 79 -6.55 -2.39 -4.80
N PHE A 80 -7.79 -2.08 -5.15
CA PHE A 80 -8.94 -2.22 -4.27
C PHE A 80 -9.79 -3.43 -4.68
N GLY A 81 -9.84 -4.43 -3.80
CA GLY A 81 -10.77 -5.55 -3.87
C GLY A 81 -12.20 -5.18 -3.46
N LYS A 82 -13.13 -6.13 -3.59
CA LYS A 82 -14.56 -5.89 -3.36
C LYS A 82 -14.85 -5.38 -1.94
N TYR A 83 -14.11 -5.84 -0.93
CA TYR A 83 -14.35 -5.44 0.45
C TYR A 83 -13.85 -4.02 0.72
N SER A 84 -12.62 -3.73 0.36
CA SER A 84 -11.95 -2.43 0.49
C SER A 84 -12.69 -1.32 -0.25
N LEU A 85 -13.22 -1.57 -1.44
CA LEU A 85 -14.07 -0.61 -2.16
C LEU A 85 -15.30 -0.19 -1.35
N ARG A 86 -15.98 -1.16 -0.75
CA ARG A 86 -17.17 -0.91 0.08
C ARG A 86 -16.81 -0.11 1.34
N ARG A 87 -15.65 -0.39 1.93
CA ARG A 87 -15.14 0.32 3.12
C ARG A 87 -14.75 1.75 2.75
N TYR A 88 -14.04 1.92 1.65
CA TYR A 88 -13.65 3.23 1.11
C TYR A 88 -14.88 4.09 0.79
N ALA A 89 -15.88 3.55 0.10
CA ALA A 89 -17.11 4.29 -0.22
C ALA A 89 -17.83 4.84 1.04
N LYS A 90 -17.66 4.18 2.19
CA LYS A 90 -18.23 4.58 3.49
C LYS A 90 -17.33 5.54 4.29
N GLY A 91 -16.10 5.78 3.85
CA GLY A 91 -15.12 6.54 4.63
C GLY A 91 -14.61 5.77 5.87
N ALA A 92 -14.68 4.44 5.81
CA ALA A 92 -14.26 3.59 6.92
C ALA A 92 -12.78 3.22 6.81
N SER A 93 -12.14 2.95 7.95
CA SER A 93 -10.77 2.43 7.99
C SER A 93 -10.58 1.24 7.06
N LEU A 94 -9.43 1.23 6.37
CA LEU A 94 -8.97 0.18 5.46
C LEU A 94 -7.99 -0.79 6.12
N ILE A 95 -7.64 -0.62 7.40
CA ILE A 95 -6.67 -1.50 8.09
C ILE A 95 -7.12 -2.96 8.01
N ASP A 96 -8.41 -3.22 8.22
CA ASP A 96 -9.01 -4.55 8.13
C ASP A 96 -9.10 -5.09 6.69
N CYS A 97 -8.80 -4.25 5.69
CA CYS A 97 -8.78 -4.62 4.27
C CYS A 97 -7.41 -5.11 3.79
N ILE A 98 -6.34 -4.86 4.56
CA ILE A 98 -5.02 -5.41 4.25
C ILE A 98 -5.06 -6.92 4.54
N PRO A 99 -4.57 -7.77 3.62
CA PRO A 99 -4.41 -9.21 3.86
C PRO A 99 -3.45 -9.52 5.01
N ASP A 100 -3.25 -10.80 5.28
CA ASP A 100 -2.35 -11.25 6.35
C ASP A 100 -0.87 -11.15 5.93
N SER A 101 0.02 -10.77 6.86
CA SER A 101 1.45 -10.57 6.57
C SER A 101 2.24 -11.88 6.44
N GLU A 102 1.67 -13.03 6.81
CA GLU A 102 2.35 -14.32 6.70
C GLU A 102 2.37 -14.86 5.26
N SER A 103 1.75 -14.15 4.31
CA SER A 103 1.80 -14.46 2.88
C SER A 103 2.13 -13.21 2.06
N THR A 104 2.90 -13.41 0.98
CA THR A 104 3.20 -12.37 0.00
C THR A 104 2.25 -12.36 -1.20
N ASP A 105 1.26 -13.24 -1.27
CA ASP A 105 0.42 -13.44 -2.48
C ASP A 105 -0.40 -12.21 -2.90
N TRP A 106 -0.56 -11.26 -1.98
CA TRP A 106 -1.28 -10.01 -2.22
C TRP A 106 -0.36 -8.86 -2.65
N MET A 107 0.93 -9.14 -2.86
CA MET A 107 1.95 -8.14 -3.14
C MET A 107 2.88 -8.62 -4.25
N GLU A 108 3.20 -7.71 -5.16
CA GLU A 108 4.23 -7.88 -6.17
C GLU A 108 5.22 -6.73 -6.04
N ILE A 109 6.52 -7.03 -5.95
CA ILE A 109 7.58 -6.04 -5.86
C ILE A 109 8.65 -6.32 -6.91
N ASP A 110 9.02 -5.26 -7.65
CA ASP A 110 10.13 -5.27 -8.59
C ASP A 110 11.17 -4.25 -8.12
N THR A 111 12.27 -4.78 -7.58
CA THR A 111 13.38 -3.99 -7.05
C THR A 111 14.26 -3.38 -8.15
N ALA A 112 14.13 -3.80 -9.40
CA ALA A 112 14.87 -3.21 -10.52
C ALA A 112 14.15 -1.98 -11.08
N SER A 113 12.82 -2.02 -11.16
CA SER A 113 12.01 -0.86 -11.58
C SER A 113 11.54 0.03 -10.44
N HIS A 114 11.85 -0.32 -9.18
CA HIS A 114 11.34 0.36 -7.99
C HIS A 114 9.81 0.49 -7.99
N THR A 115 9.13 -0.63 -8.25
CA THR A 115 7.67 -0.68 -8.21
C THR A 115 7.20 -1.70 -7.19
N ILE A 116 6.10 -1.37 -6.53
CA ILE A 116 5.39 -2.28 -5.64
C ILE A 116 3.89 -2.15 -5.90
N GLN A 117 3.21 -3.28 -6.02
CA GLN A 117 1.77 -3.36 -6.15
C GLN A 117 1.23 -4.18 -4.99
N ILE A 118 0.17 -3.69 -4.36
CA ILE A 118 -0.53 -4.42 -3.31
C ILE A 118 -2.02 -4.54 -3.62
N GLN A 119 -2.63 -5.64 -3.19
CA GLN A 119 -4.05 -5.93 -3.36
C GLN A 119 -4.76 -5.94 -2.01
N LEU A 120 -5.62 -4.95 -1.77
CA LEU A 120 -6.55 -4.97 -0.64
C LEU A 120 -7.72 -5.94 -0.92
N LYS A 121 -8.30 -6.51 0.13
CA LYS A 121 -9.45 -7.44 0.07
C LYS A 121 -10.70 -6.80 -0.56
#